data_AF-A0A1R2D0A2-F1
#
_entry.id   AF-A0A1R2D0A2-F1
#
_cell.length_a   1.000
_cell.length_b   1.000
_cell.length_c   1.000
_cell.angle_alpha   90.00
_cell.angle_beta   90.00
_cell.angle_gamma   90.00
#
_symmetry.space_group_name_H-M   'P 1'
#
loop_
_entity.id
_entity.type
_entity.pdbx_description
1 polymer ?
#
loop_
_entity_poly.entity_id
_entity_poly.type
_entity_poly.pdbx_seq_one_letter_code
_entity_poly.pdbx_strand_id
1 'polypeptide(L)'
;MSVDSKQAAIKYLSIPPEARTLEDVNAIYELTKHVEFFYKTLQDDGKIHRACCKLMTYEQFNPGDTIVTYGDVGDKFYIILTGELSVIVPIFTDTQDQINKEMKEVRILSDGNSFGELALIRGGLRAATIKAKTLSTLVVLKKNDFKKTLSYITEKKINEKVEALKKIPLFSTISHLELQKLSYYFSEVKYYKGQIVYREKTPSDTLYFIKSGDFKLTKAEYDHHEPYGLKIPNINNNRIKTQRTLTKKATDLQIVIKGDNESLGYEEMVEKDIFYKTTCTCISTVGVVYSISFTHFRQRIRNPYCWKIINEKIKIDKINYTERIRNLQSVENLKEEFMFKKPKYEPFCMTQKSEVLRKYSPVRDILENNILLAPTIRNVETCKNLVYKLRFGSIDKTIPKPKRQTHSIIGSFITRSSMHSSDLRHAL
;
A
#
# COMPACT_ATOMS: atom_id res chain seq x y z
N MET A 1 -27.32 0.06 -4.20
CA MET A 1 -28.47 -0.89 -4.39
C MET A 1 -29.44 -0.31 -5.42
N SER A 2 -30.33 -1.07 -6.08
CA SER A 2 -31.36 -0.49 -6.96
C SER A 2 -32.45 0.23 -6.13
N VAL A 3 -33.21 1.14 -6.78
CA VAL A 3 -34.31 1.88 -6.13
C VAL A 3 -35.42 0.93 -5.69
N ASP A 4 -35.77 -0.05 -6.53
CA ASP A 4 -36.84 -1.01 -6.24
C ASP A 4 -36.46 -1.96 -5.10
N SER A 5 -35.21 -2.48 -5.11
CA SER A 5 -34.71 -3.31 -4.00
C SER A 5 -34.59 -2.52 -2.69
N LYS A 6 -34.27 -1.21 -2.75
CA LYS A 6 -34.33 -0.33 -1.59
C LYS A 6 -35.75 -0.22 -1.04
N GLN A 7 -36.74 0.07 -1.89
CA GLN A 7 -38.12 0.28 -1.44
C GLN A 7 -38.75 -1.03 -0.93
N ALA A 8 -38.42 -2.16 -1.56
CA ALA A 8 -38.77 -3.49 -1.07
C ALA A 8 -38.14 -3.77 0.30
N ALA A 9 -36.85 -3.46 0.50
CA ALA A 9 -36.18 -3.67 1.78
C ALA A 9 -36.81 -2.82 2.89
N ILE A 10 -37.11 -1.55 2.60
CA ILE A 10 -37.82 -0.64 3.52
C ILE A 10 -39.16 -1.25 3.94
N LYS A 11 -39.99 -1.74 3.01
CA LYS A 11 -41.30 -2.36 3.30
C LYS A 11 -41.22 -3.45 4.39
N TYR A 12 -40.23 -4.34 4.31
CA TYR A 12 -40.04 -5.39 5.32
C TYR A 12 -39.38 -4.88 6.61
N LEU A 13 -38.52 -3.87 6.52
CA LEU A 13 -37.88 -3.23 7.68
C LEU A 13 -38.85 -2.33 8.48
N SER A 14 -39.96 -1.89 7.89
CA SER A 14 -41.09 -1.25 8.58
C SER A 14 -41.88 -2.22 9.47
N ILE A 15 -41.79 -3.54 9.25
CA ILE A 15 -42.42 -4.55 10.12
C ILE A 15 -41.63 -4.60 11.44
N PRO A 16 -42.28 -4.45 12.61
CA PRO A 16 -41.59 -4.51 13.90
C PRO A 16 -40.78 -5.81 14.08
N PRO A 17 -39.56 -5.76 14.63
CA PRO A 17 -38.70 -6.93 14.86
C PRO A 17 -39.42 -8.12 15.52
N GLU A 18 -40.33 -7.84 16.44
CA GLU A 18 -41.13 -8.81 17.18
C GLU A 18 -42.10 -9.55 16.25
N ALA A 19 -42.86 -8.82 15.45
CA ALA A 19 -43.88 -9.33 14.52
C ALA A 19 -43.32 -10.00 13.25
N ARG A 20 -42.06 -9.72 12.91
CA ARG A 20 -41.39 -10.15 11.67
C ARG A 20 -41.30 -11.68 11.54
N THR A 21 -41.86 -12.25 10.46
CA THR A 21 -41.84 -13.70 10.18
C THR A 21 -40.47 -14.18 9.68
N LEU A 22 -40.30 -15.51 9.53
CA LEU A 22 -39.11 -16.08 8.88
C LEU A 22 -39.02 -15.67 7.40
N GLU A 23 -40.16 -15.53 6.72
CA GLU A 23 -40.26 -15.11 5.32
C GLU A 23 -39.82 -13.65 5.16
N ASP A 24 -40.24 -12.76 6.06
CA ASP A 24 -39.79 -11.36 6.08
C ASP A 24 -38.27 -11.26 6.34
N VAL A 25 -37.74 -12.04 7.30
CA VAL A 25 -36.30 -12.11 7.59
C VAL A 25 -35.52 -12.57 6.35
N ASN A 26 -36.05 -13.56 5.63
CA ASN A 26 -35.43 -14.07 4.42
C ASN A 26 -35.51 -13.04 3.28
N ALA A 27 -36.63 -12.34 3.10
CA ALA A 27 -36.76 -11.27 2.11
C ALA A 27 -35.77 -10.12 2.37
N ILE A 28 -35.64 -9.66 3.62
CA ILE A 28 -34.64 -8.64 3.99
C ILE A 28 -33.22 -9.15 3.71
N TYR A 29 -32.91 -10.41 4.05
CA TYR A 29 -31.61 -11.00 3.76
C TYR A 29 -31.31 -11.00 2.24
N GLU A 30 -32.23 -11.51 1.41
CA GLU A 30 -32.02 -11.59 -0.04
C GLU A 30 -31.86 -10.21 -0.69
N LEU A 31 -32.56 -9.19 -0.17
CA LEU A 31 -32.45 -7.80 -0.62
C LEU A 31 -31.17 -7.09 -0.14
N THR A 32 -30.64 -7.46 1.04
CA THR A 32 -29.49 -6.78 1.66
C THR A 32 -28.16 -7.52 1.55
N LYS A 33 -28.12 -8.80 1.15
CA LYS A 33 -26.87 -9.60 1.04
C LYS A 33 -25.79 -8.99 0.15
N HIS A 34 -26.17 -8.13 -0.80
CA HIS A 34 -25.27 -7.44 -1.71
C HIS A 34 -24.64 -6.14 -1.14
N VAL A 35 -25.03 -5.72 0.08
CA VAL A 35 -24.43 -4.57 0.78
C VAL A 35 -23.06 -4.97 1.32
N GLU A 36 -22.02 -4.13 1.11
CA GLU A 36 -20.62 -4.48 1.42
C GLU A 36 -20.41 -4.96 2.86
N PHE A 37 -21.10 -4.35 3.83
CA PHE A 37 -21.07 -4.79 5.21
C PHE A 37 -21.43 -6.29 5.39
N PHE A 38 -22.47 -6.79 4.73
CA PHE A 38 -22.91 -8.16 4.95
C PHE A 38 -21.97 -9.17 4.26
N TYR A 39 -21.78 -9.11 2.94
CA TYR A 39 -20.95 -10.13 2.25
C TYR A 39 -19.43 -10.00 2.51
N LYS A 40 -18.89 -8.79 2.69
CA LYS A 40 -17.44 -8.55 2.79
C LYS A 40 -16.98 -8.25 4.21
N THR A 41 -17.82 -7.62 5.04
CA THR A 41 -17.47 -7.41 6.45
C THR A 41 -17.83 -8.63 7.29
N LEU A 42 -19.07 -9.14 7.31
CA LEU A 42 -19.39 -10.28 8.20
C LEU A 42 -18.65 -11.56 7.82
N GLN A 43 -18.62 -11.93 6.54
CA GLN A 43 -18.00 -13.18 6.04
C GLN A 43 -18.56 -14.42 6.75
N ASP A 44 -19.85 -14.41 7.07
CA ASP A 44 -20.57 -15.53 7.66
C ASP A 44 -21.23 -16.42 6.60
N ASP A 45 -21.83 -17.52 7.05
CA ASP A 45 -22.72 -18.37 6.25
C ASP A 45 -24.17 -17.82 6.20
N GLY A 46 -24.30 -16.50 6.37
CA GLY A 46 -25.57 -15.78 6.47
C GLY A 46 -26.29 -15.89 7.83
N LYS A 47 -25.81 -16.67 8.80
CA LYS A 47 -26.50 -16.83 10.11
C LYS A 47 -26.59 -15.52 10.89
N ILE A 48 -25.51 -14.76 10.98
CA ILE A 48 -25.43 -13.50 11.72
C ILE A 48 -26.11 -12.40 10.91
N HIS A 49 -25.97 -12.39 9.59
CA HIS A 49 -26.74 -11.49 8.73
C HIS A 49 -28.25 -11.72 8.88
N ARG A 50 -28.76 -12.97 8.88
CA ARG A 50 -30.18 -13.26 9.15
C ARG A 50 -30.59 -12.89 10.59
N ALA A 51 -29.72 -13.05 11.59
CA ALA A 51 -29.97 -12.57 12.95
C ALA A 51 -30.10 -11.03 13.01
N CYS A 52 -29.26 -10.28 12.29
CA CYS A 52 -29.45 -8.84 12.09
C CYS A 52 -30.77 -8.55 11.37
N CYS A 53 -31.14 -9.31 10.32
CA CYS A 53 -32.41 -9.14 9.60
C CYS A 53 -33.65 -9.42 10.45
N LYS A 54 -33.57 -10.15 11.57
CA LYS A 54 -34.66 -10.27 12.56
C LYS A 54 -34.76 -9.08 13.51
N LEU A 55 -33.65 -8.39 13.79
CA LEU A 55 -33.60 -7.34 14.84
C LEU A 55 -33.50 -5.90 14.31
N MET A 56 -33.00 -5.69 13.09
CA MET A 56 -32.73 -4.34 12.58
C MET A 56 -33.99 -3.62 12.07
N THR A 57 -34.05 -2.32 12.30
CA THR A 57 -35.02 -1.40 11.69
C THR A 57 -34.32 -0.53 10.64
N TYR A 58 -35.02 0.45 10.07
CA TYR A 58 -34.43 1.46 9.19
C TYR A 58 -34.67 2.88 9.73
N GLU A 59 -33.78 3.81 9.36
CA GLU A 59 -33.93 5.25 9.56
C GLU A 59 -33.56 5.98 8.25
N GLN A 60 -34.22 7.10 7.95
CA GLN A 60 -33.98 7.91 6.75
C GLN A 60 -33.64 9.35 7.12
N PHE A 61 -32.75 9.96 6.35
CA PHE A 61 -32.17 11.28 6.63
C PHE A 61 -32.02 12.08 5.33
N ASN A 62 -32.41 13.35 5.36
CA ASN A 62 -32.29 14.30 4.27
C ASN A 62 -30.89 14.92 4.21
N PRO A 63 -30.47 15.52 3.08
CA PRO A 63 -29.24 16.31 3.03
C PRO A 63 -29.20 17.38 4.14
N GLY A 64 -28.13 17.40 4.92
CA GLY A 64 -27.93 18.32 6.06
C GLY A 64 -28.27 17.74 7.43
N ASP A 65 -29.12 16.69 7.51
CA ASP A 65 -29.55 16.07 8.76
C ASP A 65 -28.35 15.51 9.55
N THR A 66 -28.44 15.57 10.88
CA THR A 66 -27.39 15.05 11.79
C THR A 66 -27.88 13.75 12.42
N ILE A 67 -27.17 12.64 12.17
CA ILE A 67 -27.57 11.29 12.59
C ILE A 67 -27.09 11.00 14.02
N VAL A 68 -25.88 11.48 14.37
CA VAL A 68 -25.31 11.47 15.73
C VAL A 68 -24.38 12.67 15.89
N THR A 69 -24.23 13.20 17.11
CA THR A 69 -23.27 14.30 17.41
C THR A 69 -22.04 13.77 18.14
N TYR A 70 -20.88 14.38 17.89
CA TYR A 70 -19.68 14.17 18.71
C TYR A 70 -19.98 14.47 20.18
N GLY A 71 -19.63 13.54 21.07
CA GLY A 71 -19.86 13.69 22.51
C GLY A 71 -21.18 13.12 23.04
N ASP A 72 -22.14 12.77 22.18
CA ASP A 72 -23.39 12.14 22.61
C ASP A 72 -23.15 10.71 23.14
N VAL A 73 -24.04 10.17 23.96
CA VAL A 73 -23.99 8.75 24.38
C VAL A 73 -24.35 7.82 23.22
N GLY A 74 -23.59 6.73 23.04
CA GLY A 74 -23.88 5.74 22.00
C GLY A 74 -24.90 4.66 22.40
N ASP A 75 -26.00 4.60 21.65
CA ASP A 75 -27.15 3.70 21.79
C ASP A 75 -27.45 2.83 20.55
N LYS A 76 -27.08 3.30 19.35
CA LYS A 76 -27.35 2.66 18.04
C LYS A 76 -26.08 2.39 17.23
N PHE A 77 -26.11 1.32 16.43
CA PHE A 77 -25.18 1.03 15.34
C PHE A 77 -25.89 1.18 13.99
N TYR A 78 -25.18 1.66 12.97
CA TYR A 78 -25.74 2.01 11.67
C TYR A 78 -24.95 1.35 10.53
N ILE A 79 -25.66 0.87 9.51
CA ILE A 79 -25.10 0.42 8.23
C ILE A 79 -25.81 1.18 7.11
N ILE A 80 -25.04 1.76 6.18
CA ILE A 80 -25.58 2.56 5.07
C ILE A 80 -26.13 1.61 4.00
N LEU A 81 -27.45 1.65 3.73
CA LEU A 81 -28.04 0.96 2.58
C LEU A 81 -27.89 1.76 1.28
N THR A 82 -28.12 3.08 1.38
CA THR A 82 -27.89 4.04 0.28
C THR A 82 -27.56 5.42 0.83
N GLY A 83 -26.62 6.13 0.20
CA GLY A 83 -26.37 7.57 0.40
C GLY A 83 -24.98 7.88 0.98
N GLU A 84 -24.62 9.16 0.95
CA GLU A 84 -23.33 9.65 1.45
C GLU A 84 -23.46 10.39 2.79
N LEU A 85 -22.56 10.11 3.73
CA LEU A 85 -22.50 10.75 5.05
C LEU A 85 -21.12 11.37 5.31
N SER A 86 -21.09 12.61 5.78
CA SER A 86 -19.90 13.29 6.32
C SER A 86 -19.56 12.77 7.71
N VAL A 87 -18.33 12.32 7.91
CA VAL A 87 -17.73 12.14 9.25
C VAL A 87 -17.07 13.46 9.66
N ILE A 88 -17.55 14.07 10.74
CA ILE A 88 -17.11 15.40 11.21
C ILE A 88 -16.62 15.27 12.66
N VAL A 89 -15.46 15.85 12.97
CA VAL A 89 -14.83 15.72 14.30
C VAL A 89 -14.19 17.03 14.75
N PRO A 90 -14.02 17.26 16.06
CA PRO A 90 -13.30 18.41 16.55
C PRO A 90 -11.81 18.31 16.22
N ILE A 91 -11.27 19.41 15.74
CA ILE A 91 -9.85 19.70 15.66
C ILE A 91 -9.45 20.47 16.92
N PHE A 92 -8.20 20.30 17.32
CA PHE A 92 -7.54 21.12 18.33
C PHE A 92 -6.41 21.86 17.62
N THR A 93 -6.39 23.18 17.73
CA THR A 93 -5.31 24.06 17.26
C THR A 93 -4.42 24.43 18.44
N ASP A 94 -3.10 24.50 18.23
CA ASP A 94 -2.13 24.83 19.29
C ASP A 94 -2.06 26.36 19.60
N THR A 95 -3.19 27.05 19.45
CA THR A 95 -3.42 28.43 19.87
C THR A 95 -3.67 28.45 21.38
N GLN A 96 -2.72 28.98 22.15
CA GLN A 96 -2.56 28.66 23.58
C GLN A 96 -3.74 29.04 24.50
N ASP A 97 -4.60 30.00 24.12
CA ASP A 97 -5.54 30.64 25.05
C ASP A 97 -7.03 30.24 24.91
N GLN A 98 -7.47 29.54 23.85
CA GLN A 98 -8.87 29.11 23.72
C GLN A 98 -9.05 27.73 23.05
N ILE A 99 -9.84 26.85 23.69
CA ILE A 99 -10.23 25.54 23.16
C ILE A 99 -11.38 25.67 22.15
N ASN A 100 -11.16 26.45 21.08
CA ASN A 100 -12.09 26.51 19.95
C ASN A 100 -12.03 25.21 19.15
N LYS A 101 -13.06 24.38 19.31
CA LYS A 101 -13.22 23.09 18.61
C LYS A 101 -13.74 23.34 17.19
N GLU A 102 -12.86 23.66 16.26
CA GLU A 102 -13.21 23.68 14.83
C GLU A 102 -13.70 22.27 14.42
N MET A 103 -14.92 22.17 13.89
CA MET A 103 -15.52 20.89 13.48
C MET A 103 -15.31 20.69 11.98
N LYS A 104 -14.45 19.73 11.60
CA LYS A 104 -14.07 19.50 10.19
C LYS A 104 -14.47 18.13 9.69
N GLU A 105 -14.90 18.06 8.42
CA GLU A 105 -15.12 16.80 7.70
C GLU A 105 -13.78 16.07 7.49
N VAL A 106 -13.73 14.78 7.81
CA VAL A 106 -12.49 13.97 7.76
C VAL A 106 -12.59 12.73 6.87
N ARG A 107 -13.80 12.35 6.47
CA ARG A 107 -14.10 11.21 5.62
C ARG A 107 -15.55 11.30 5.14
N ILE A 108 -15.82 10.79 3.95
CA ILE A 108 -17.17 10.46 3.49
C ILE A 108 -17.38 8.94 3.65
N LEU A 109 -18.56 8.53 4.11
CA LEU A 109 -19.03 7.15 4.14
C LEU A 109 -20.15 6.99 3.09
N SER A 110 -20.18 5.87 2.38
CA SER A 110 -21.15 5.57 1.32
C SER A 110 -21.80 4.18 1.50
N ASP A 111 -22.72 3.80 0.60
CA ASP A 111 -23.33 2.46 0.50
C ASP A 111 -22.42 1.32 1.01
N GLY A 112 -22.90 0.55 2.00
CA GLY A 112 -22.17 -0.58 2.58
C GLY A 112 -21.10 -0.25 3.62
N ASN A 113 -20.82 1.02 3.90
CA ASN A 113 -20.06 1.43 5.10
C ASN A 113 -20.96 1.32 6.35
N SER A 114 -20.34 1.29 7.54
CA SER A 114 -21.02 1.24 8.84
C SER A 114 -20.35 2.15 9.86
N PHE A 115 -21.07 2.52 10.93
CA PHE A 115 -20.52 3.35 12.01
C PHE A 115 -21.30 3.24 13.32
N GLY A 116 -20.66 3.65 14.41
CA GLY A 116 -21.25 3.88 15.74
C GLY A 116 -20.88 2.84 16.80
N GLU A 117 -20.15 1.80 16.40
CA GLU A 117 -19.72 0.65 17.18
C GLU A 117 -18.85 1.01 18.40
N LEU A 118 -17.97 2.01 18.31
CA LEU A 118 -17.02 2.39 19.37
C LEU A 118 -17.71 2.60 20.73
N ALA A 119 -18.79 3.36 20.72
CA ALA A 119 -19.55 3.73 21.92
C ALA A 119 -20.44 2.59 22.46
N LEU A 120 -20.68 1.55 21.64
CA LEU A 120 -21.41 0.35 22.05
C LEU A 120 -20.49 -0.72 22.65
N ILE A 121 -19.29 -0.87 22.07
CA ILE A 121 -18.25 -1.80 22.51
C ILE A 121 -17.65 -1.33 23.83
N ARG A 122 -17.08 -0.11 23.87
CA ARG A 122 -16.37 0.39 25.07
C ARG A 122 -17.26 1.08 26.10
N GLY A 123 -18.49 1.41 25.72
CA GLY A 123 -19.30 2.39 26.45
C GLY A 123 -18.81 3.83 26.23
N GLY A 124 -19.61 4.80 26.67
CA GLY A 124 -19.31 6.22 26.52
C GLY A 124 -19.79 6.82 25.20
N LEU A 125 -18.97 7.73 24.66
CA LEU A 125 -19.44 8.81 23.78
C LEU A 125 -19.10 8.59 22.29
N ARG A 126 -19.92 9.18 21.41
CA ARG A 126 -19.70 9.21 19.96
C ARG A 126 -18.41 9.97 19.64
N ALA A 127 -17.49 9.31 18.92
CA ALA A 127 -16.19 9.87 18.55
C ALA A 127 -16.23 10.83 17.34
N ALA A 128 -17.40 11.03 16.72
CA ALA A 128 -17.64 11.92 15.59
C ALA A 128 -19.10 12.35 15.55
N THR A 129 -19.36 13.53 14.98
CA THR A 129 -20.65 13.92 14.41
C THR A 129 -20.78 13.28 13.03
N ILE A 130 -21.94 12.73 12.70
CA ILE A 130 -22.23 12.20 11.36
C ILE A 130 -23.39 12.99 10.75
N LYS A 131 -23.20 13.54 9.56
CA LYS A 131 -24.25 14.27 8.81
C LYS A 131 -24.52 13.65 7.44
N ALA A 132 -25.75 13.73 6.97
CA ALA A 132 -26.10 13.30 5.61
C ALA A 132 -25.68 14.36 4.56
N LYS A 133 -24.98 13.93 3.51
CA LYS A 133 -24.68 14.74 2.32
C LYS A 133 -25.75 14.58 1.24
N THR A 134 -26.32 13.38 1.13
CA THR A 134 -27.44 13.06 0.23
C THR A 134 -28.63 12.53 1.02
N LEU A 135 -29.80 12.39 0.37
CA LEU A 135 -30.89 11.57 0.90
C LEU A 135 -30.35 10.16 1.20
N SER A 136 -30.43 9.78 2.46
CA SER A 136 -29.74 8.62 3.02
C SER A 136 -30.74 7.65 3.65
N THR A 137 -30.40 6.37 3.67
CA THR A 137 -31.22 5.33 4.31
C THR A 137 -30.30 4.30 4.94
N LEU A 138 -30.47 4.11 6.24
CA LEU A 138 -29.61 3.31 7.10
C LEU A 138 -30.43 2.16 7.69
N VAL A 139 -29.82 0.99 7.88
CA VAL A 139 -30.35 0.01 8.85
C VAL A 139 -29.70 0.21 10.20
N VAL A 140 -30.50 -0.02 11.24
CA VAL A 140 -30.19 0.38 12.61
C VAL A 140 -30.36 -0.80 13.56
N LEU A 141 -29.35 -1.03 14.40
CA LEU A 141 -29.40 -1.97 15.52
C LEU A 141 -29.22 -1.22 16.84
N LYS A 142 -30.12 -1.46 17.80
CA LYS A 142 -29.98 -0.93 19.17
C LYS A 142 -28.82 -1.61 19.88
N LYS A 143 -28.25 -0.97 20.91
CA LYS A 143 -27.07 -1.42 21.67
C LYS A 143 -27.10 -2.88 22.10
N ASN A 144 -28.25 -3.34 22.60
CA ASN A 144 -28.42 -4.71 23.07
C ASN A 144 -28.44 -5.72 21.92
N ASP A 145 -28.97 -5.35 20.77
CA ASP A 145 -29.10 -6.22 19.60
C ASP A 145 -27.78 -6.28 18.82
N PHE A 146 -27.09 -5.14 18.70
CA PHE A 146 -25.68 -5.09 18.27
C PHE A 146 -24.80 -5.96 19.19
N LYS A 147 -24.97 -5.87 20.52
CA LYS A 147 -24.22 -6.71 21.46
C LYS A 147 -24.46 -8.21 21.28
N LYS A 148 -25.70 -8.63 21.00
CA LYS A 148 -26.07 -10.03 20.72
C LYS A 148 -25.60 -10.56 19.35
N THR A 149 -25.41 -9.70 18.35
CA THR A 149 -25.20 -10.13 16.95
C THR A 149 -23.82 -9.80 16.37
N LEU A 150 -23.37 -8.54 16.50
CA LEU A 150 -22.23 -8.02 15.73
C LEU A 150 -20.98 -7.76 16.57
N SER A 151 -21.13 -7.51 17.88
CA SER A 151 -20.07 -7.09 18.79
C SER A 151 -18.75 -7.85 18.59
N TYR A 152 -18.79 -9.18 18.67
CA TYR A 152 -17.62 -10.04 18.54
C TYR A 152 -16.88 -9.88 17.20
N ILE A 153 -17.61 -9.84 16.07
CA ILE A 153 -17.00 -9.68 14.74
C ILE A 153 -16.41 -8.28 14.59
N THR A 154 -17.14 -7.25 15.02
CA THR A 154 -16.69 -5.86 14.92
C THR A 154 -15.47 -5.60 15.81
N GLU A 155 -15.47 -6.09 17.04
CA GLU A 155 -14.34 -5.99 17.97
C GLU A 155 -13.12 -6.78 17.47
N LYS A 156 -13.31 -8.02 16.99
CA LYS A 156 -12.25 -8.82 16.36
C LYS A 156 -11.57 -8.06 15.23
N LYS A 157 -12.33 -7.43 14.32
CA LYS A 157 -11.77 -6.64 13.20
C LYS A 157 -11.05 -5.37 13.64
N ILE A 158 -11.58 -4.67 14.65
CA ILE A 158 -10.89 -3.51 15.25
C ILE A 158 -9.54 -3.95 15.81
N ASN A 159 -9.49 -5.10 16.49
CA ASN A 159 -8.28 -5.62 17.10
C ASN A 159 -7.30 -6.15 16.04
N GLU A 160 -7.76 -6.89 15.02
CA GLU A 160 -6.95 -7.28 13.85
C GLU A 160 -6.29 -6.06 13.17
N LYS A 161 -7.05 -4.98 12.96
CA LYS A 161 -6.53 -3.72 12.39
C LYS A 161 -5.49 -3.04 13.30
N VAL A 162 -5.71 -3.06 14.61
CA VAL A 162 -4.79 -2.43 15.58
C VAL A 162 -3.52 -3.23 15.78
N GLU A 163 -3.59 -4.56 15.87
CA GLU A 163 -2.39 -5.39 15.95
C GLU A 163 -1.62 -5.43 14.62
N ALA A 164 -2.28 -5.20 13.47
CA ALA A 164 -1.60 -4.91 12.22
C ALA A 164 -0.88 -3.54 12.26
N LEU A 165 -1.53 -2.49 12.77
CA LEU A 165 -0.91 -1.17 12.92
C LEU A 165 0.27 -1.18 13.92
N LYS A 166 0.18 -1.91 15.06
CA LYS A 166 1.27 -1.99 16.06
C LYS A 166 2.59 -2.51 15.51
N LYS A 167 2.57 -3.38 14.49
CA LYS A 167 3.79 -3.91 13.86
C LYS A 167 4.60 -2.83 13.15
N ILE A 168 3.96 -1.73 12.75
CA ILE A 168 4.61 -0.56 12.17
C ILE A 168 5.37 0.13 13.31
N PRO A 169 6.71 0.31 13.21
CA PRO A 169 7.52 0.87 14.31
C PRO A 169 6.97 2.18 14.88
N LEU A 170 6.38 3.01 14.02
CA LEU A 170 5.76 4.29 14.35
C LEU A 170 4.62 4.21 15.38
N PHE A 171 3.89 3.09 15.43
CA PHE A 171 2.73 2.89 16.31
C PHE A 171 3.00 1.93 17.47
N SER A 172 4.19 1.33 17.52
CA SER A 172 4.60 0.33 18.53
C SER A 172 4.43 0.79 19.99
N THR A 173 4.61 2.08 20.27
CA THR A 173 4.49 2.68 21.62
C THR A 173 3.16 3.40 21.87
N ILE A 174 2.20 3.36 20.94
CA ILE A 174 0.86 3.92 21.17
C ILE A 174 0.03 2.89 21.93
N SER A 175 -0.69 3.31 22.98
CA SER A 175 -1.54 2.38 23.72
C SER A 175 -2.60 1.76 22.81
N HIS A 176 -2.95 0.49 23.02
CA HIS A 176 -3.93 -0.20 22.19
C HIS A 176 -5.27 0.58 22.14
N LEU A 177 -5.69 1.21 23.25
CA LEU A 177 -6.90 2.04 23.30
C LEU A 177 -6.82 3.30 22.43
N GLU A 178 -5.67 3.98 22.37
CA GLU A 178 -5.46 5.15 21.51
C GLU A 178 -5.31 4.75 20.05
N LEU A 179 -4.56 3.69 19.76
CA LEU A 179 -4.40 3.18 18.40
C LEU A 179 -5.73 2.65 17.84
N GLN A 180 -6.59 2.07 18.69
CA GLN A 180 -7.99 1.75 18.38
C GLN A 180 -8.88 3.00 18.12
N LYS A 181 -8.57 4.18 18.70
CA LYS A 181 -9.26 5.44 18.34
C LYS A 181 -8.73 5.99 17.02
N LEU A 182 -7.41 5.90 16.80
CA LEU A 182 -6.74 6.34 15.58
C LEU A 182 -7.15 5.47 14.36
N SER A 183 -7.39 4.18 14.57
CA SER A 183 -7.67 3.20 13.50
C SER A 183 -8.88 3.54 12.63
N TYR A 184 -9.81 4.39 13.11
CA TYR A 184 -11.00 4.85 12.38
C TYR A 184 -10.69 5.85 11.26
N TYR A 185 -9.62 6.63 11.43
CA TYR A 185 -9.19 7.64 10.45
C TYR A 185 -8.37 7.03 9.31
N PHE A 186 -8.07 5.72 9.36
CA PHE A 186 -7.43 5.00 8.25
C PHE A 186 -8.46 4.29 7.38
N SER A 187 -8.41 4.50 6.07
CA SER A 187 -9.06 3.62 5.08
C SER A 187 -8.17 2.41 4.77
N GLU A 188 -8.73 1.21 4.65
CA GLU A 188 -7.97 0.06 4.11
C GLU A 188 -8.16 0.03 2.59
N VAL A 189 -7.08 0.23 1.84
CA VAL A 189 -7.09 0.28 0.37
C VAL A 189 -6.30 -0.90 -0.18
N LYS A 190 -6.86 -1.59 -1.18
CA LYS A 190 -6.20 -2.68 -1.90
C LYS A 190 -5.75 -2.20 -3.27
N TYR A 191 -4.52 -2.53 -3.63
CA TYR A 191 -3.96 -2.29 -4.95
C TYR A 191 -3.56 -3.62 -5.58
N TYR A 192 -3.76 -3.75 -6.88
CA TYR A 192 -3.31 -4.90 -7.68
C TYR A 192 -2.01 -4.57 -8.41
N LYS A 193 -1.28 -5.60 -8.85
CA LYS A 193 -0.01 -5.46 -9.57
C LYS A 193 -0.09 -4.45 -10.72
N GLY A 194 0.81 -3.47 -10.71
CA GLY A 194 0.89 -2.41 -11.71
C GLY A 194 -0.05 -1.22 -11.47
N GLN A 195 -0.94 -1.27 -10.47
CA GLN A 195 -1.71 -0.10 -10.06
C GLN A 195 -0.84 0.91 -9.32
N ILE A 196 -1.09 2.18 -9.59
CA ILE A 196 -0.38 3.32 -9.01
C ILE A 196 -1.15 3.81 -7.79
N VAL A 197 -0.44 3.99 -6.68
CA VAL A 197 -0.98 4.51 -5.40
C VAL A 197 -1.07 6.04 -5.45
N TYR A 198 0.01 6.67 -5.91
CA TYR A 198 0.13 8.11 -6.19
C TYR A 198 1.21 8.36 -7.26
N ARG A 199 1.15 9.50 -7.94
CA ARG A 199 2.09 9.89 -9.00
C ARG A 199 2.99 11.03 -8.56
N GLU A 200 4.22 11.03 -9.06
CA GLU A 200 5.12 12.18 -8.96
C GLU A 200 4.42 13.45 -9.48
N LYS A 201 4.67 14.59 -8.82
CA LYS A 201 4.11 15.91 -9.16
C LYS A 201 2.58 16.04 -9.05
N THR A 202 1.87 15.04 -8.52
CA THR A 202 0.46 15.19 -8.11
C THR A 202 0.37 15.61 -6.64
N PRO A 203 -0.70 16.33 -6.22
CA PRO A 203 -0.82 16.85 -4.86
C PRO A 203 -0.69 15.76 -3.79
N SER A 204 0.09 16.04 -2.74
CA SER A 204 0.37 15.12 -1.64
C SER A 204 -0.35 15.54 -0.37
N ASP A 205 -1.34 14.74 0.04
CA ASP A 205 -2.16 14.97 1.23
C ASP A 205 -2.30 13.73 2.14
N THR A 206 -1.76 12.57 1.74
CA THR A 206 -2.09 11.25 2.32
C THR A 206 -0.85 10.45 2.66
N LEU A 207 -0.77 9.98 3.91
CA LEU A 207 0.17 8.94 4.33
C LEU A 207 -0.39 7.56 4.00
N TYR A 208 0.49 6.62 3.66
CA TYR A 208 0.15 5.21 3.50
C TYR A 208 1.04 4.34 4.39
N PHE A 209 0.44 3.28 4.92
CA PHE A 209 1.04 2.36 5.88
C PHE A 209 0.85 0.93 5.38
N ILE A 210 1.94 0.23 5.07
CA ILE A 210 1.88 -1.03 4.33
C ILE A 210 1.48 -2.17 5.28
N LYS A 211 0.29 -2.72 5.07
CA LYS A 211 -0.24 -3.88 5.81
C LYS A 211 0.33 -5.19 5.27
N SER A 212 0.49 -5.27 3.94
CA SER A 212 1.05 -6.43 3.25
C SER A 212 1.39 -6.08 1.79
N GLY A 213 2.51 -6.59 1.28
CA GLY A 213 2.92 -6.52 -0.13
C GLY A 213 3.84 -5.35 -0.45
N ASP A 214 4.47 -5.45 -1.62
CA ASP A 214 5.59 -4.64 -2.08
C ASP A 214 5.14 -3.45 -2.95
N PHE A 215 5.69 -2.28 -2.65
CA PHE A 215 5.42 -1.03 -3.34
C PHE A 215 6.72 -0.38 -3.82
N LYS A 216 6.85 -0.26 -5.14
CA LYS A 216 8.01 0.36 -5.80
C LYS A 216 7.81 1.86 -5.91
N LEU A 217 8.79 2.64 -5.45
CA LEU A 217 8.92 4.07 -5.73
C LEU A 217 9.84 4.29 -6.95
N THR A 218 9.34 5.01 -7.95
CA THR A 218 10.13 5.50 -9.09
C THR A 218 10.17 7.02 -9.12
N LYS A 219 11.21 7.58 -9.75
CA LYS A 219 11.28 8.99 -10.13
C LYS A 219 11.41 9.08 -11.65
N ALA A 220 10.64 9.96 -12.28
CA ALA A 220 10.77 10.23 -13.70
C ALA A 220 12.06 11.03 -13.96
N GLU A 221 12.97 10.44 -14.72
CA GLU A 221 14.17 11.13 -15.19
C GLU A 221 13.80 11.99 -16.41
N TYR A 222 13.81 13.31 -16.20
CA TYR A 222 13.68 14.28 -17.27
C TYR A 222 15.07 14.61 -17.80
N ASP A 223 15.20 14.63 -19.11
CA ASP A 223 16.44 14.95 -19.80
C ASP A 223 16.92 16.36 -19.42
N HIS A 224 18.06 16.44 -18.72
CA HIS A 224 18.70 17.69 -18.31
C HIS A 224 19.62 18.27 -19.40
N HIS A 225 19.41 17.92 -20.66
CA HIS A 225 19.77 18.77 -21.79
C HIS A 225 18.98 20.10 -21.75
N GLU A 226 19.45 21.04 -20.93
CA GLU A 226 19.33 22.45 -21.31
C GLU A 226 19.86 22.61 -22.75
N PRO A 227 19.17 23.38 -23.62
CA PRO A 227 19.64 23.60 -24.98
C PRO A 227 20.84 24.57 -24.96
N TYR A 228 22.03 24.03 -24.66
CA TYR A 228 23.31 24.74 -24.68
C TYR A 228 23.58 25.33 -26.08
N GLY A 229 23.17 26.59 -26.25
CA GLY A 229 23.28 27.35 -27.48
C GLY A 229 22.03 27.25 -28.34
N LEU A 230 21.22 28.31 -28.29
CA LEU A 230 20.54 28.82 -29.50
C LEU A 230 21.62 29.16 -30.53
N LYS A 231 22.05 28.16 -31.32
CA LYS A 231 22.79 28.41 -32.56
C LYS A 231 21.83 29.09 -33.52
N ILE A 232 21.88 30.41 -33.56
CA ILE A 232 21.25 31.23 -34.61
C ILE A 232 21.58 30.56 -35.95
N PRO A 233 20.58 30.11 -36.73
CA PRO A 233 20.86 29.43 -37.98
C PRO A 233 21.52 30.43 -38.92
N ASN A 234 22.80 30.22 -39.24
CA ASN A 234 23.50 31.08 -40.18
C ASN A 234 22.92 30.83 -41.56
N ILE A 235 22.05 31.74 -42.03
CA ILE A 235 21.28 31.57 -43.26
C ILE A 235 22.21 31.74 -44.45
N ASN A 236 22.74 30.62 -44.96
CA ASN A 236 23.15 30.51 -46.35
C ASN A 236 23.15 29.06 -46.85
N ASN A 237 22.49 28.87 -48.00
CA ASN A 237 22.62 27.75 -48.95
C ASN A 237 22.33 26.30 -48.46
N ASN A 238 21.04 25.96 -48.55
CA ASN A 238 20.54 24.75 -49.24
C ASN A 238 21.23 23.40 -48.96
N ARG A 239 21.00 22.84 -47.77
CA ARG A 239 20.88 21.37 -47.58
C ARG A 239 20.14 21.03 -46.27
N ILE A 240 18.83 20.80 -46.36
CA ILE A 240 18.03 20.30 -45.23
C ILE A 240 18.43 18.85 -44.95
N LYS A 241 19.39 18.65 -44.04
CA LYS A 241 19.60 17.36 -43.39
C LYS A 241 18.69 17.32 -42.15
N THR A 242 17.61 16.54 -42.22
CA THR A 242 16.75 16.25 -41.09
C THR A 242 17.49 15.41 -40.05
N GLN A 243 18.19 16.08 -39.14
CA GLN A 243 18.71 15.45 -37.93
C GLN A 243 17.52 14.96 -37.10
N ARG A 244 17.30 13.64 -37.10
CA ARG A 244 16.41 13.00 -36.12
C ARG A 244 17.05 13.11 -34.74
N THR A 245 16.64 14.12 -33.98
CA THR A 245 16.93 14.19 -32.54
C THR A 245 16.37 12.93 -31.88
N LEU A 246 17.25 12.05 -31.42
CA LEU A 246 16.87 10.83 -30.70
C LEU A 246 16.44 11.21 -29.28
N THR A 247 15.18 11.60 -29.10
CA THR A 247 14.60 11.84 -27.79
C THR A 247 14.58 10.53 -26.99
N LYS A 248 15.58 10.40 -26.11
CA LYS A 248 15.74 9.31 -25.13
C LYS A 248 14.42 9.21 -24.35
N LYS A 249 13.71 8.07 -24.43
CA LYS A 249 12.47 7.89 -23.65
C LYS A 249 12.81 8.02 -22.16
N ALA A 250 12.11 8.92 -21.46
CA ALA A 250 12.25 9.11 -20.02
C ALA A 250 12.18 7.75 -19.29
N THR A 251 13.22 7.45 -18.51
CA THR A 251 13.34 6.20 -17.77
C THR A 251 13.00 6.41 -16.30
N ASP A 252 12.00 5.69 -15.82
CA ASP A 252 11.62 5.67 -14.41
C ASP A 252 12.73 5.04 -13.54
N LEU A 253 13.51 5.88 -12.87
CA LEU A 253 14.56 5.46 -11.95
C LEU A 253 13.94 4.82 -10.69
N GLN A 254 14.26 3.56 -10.43
CA GLN A 254 13.78 2.86 -9.22
C GLN A 254 14.56 3.31 -7.98
N ILE A 255 13.88 4.06 -7.11
CA ILE A 255 14.45 4.61 -5.88
C ILE A 255 14.45 3.57 -4.76
N VAL A 256 13.31 2.94 -4.48
CA VAL A 256 13.20 1.94 -3.41
C VAL A 256 12.00 1.02 -3.64
N ILE A 257 12.01 -0.17 -3.03
CA ILE A 257 10.81 -0.98 -2.79
C ILE A 257 10.61 -0.96 -1.28
N LYS A 258 9.42 -0.54 -0.82
CA LYS A 258 9.01 -0.67 0.58
C LYS A 258 8.00 -1.80 0.72
N GLY A 259 8.05 -2.53 1.83
CA GLY A 259 7.25 -3.73 2.07
C GLY A 259 6.47 -3.70 3.39
N ASP A 260 6.05 -4.88 3.85
CA ASP A 260 5.26 -5.08 5.06
C ASP A 260 5.77 -4.25 6.26
N ASN A 261 4.84 -3.53 6.91
CA ASN A 261 5.04 -2.69 8.09
C ASN A 261 5.84 -1.39 7.85
N GLU A 262 6.20 -1.04 6.61
CA GLU A 262 6.75 0.28 6.27
C GLU A 262 5.68 1.34 5.97
N SER A 263 6.11 2.55 5.59
CA SER A 263 5.25 3.72 5.38
C SER A 263 5.69 4.54 4.16
N LEU A 264 4.77 5.34 3.61
CA LEU A 264 4.96 6.14 2.40
C LEU A 264 4.30 7.52 2.59
N GLY A 265 4.91 8.57 2.03
CA GLY A 265 4.36 9.93 2.01
C GLY A 265 4.65 10.75 3.28
N TYR A 266 5.40 10.20 4.25
CA TYR A 266 5.81 10.96 5.44
C TYR A 266 6.93 11.96 5.10
N GLU A 267 7.66 11.67 4.03
CA GLU A 267 8.69 12.49 3.42
C GLU A 267 8.10 13.86 3.03
N GLU A 268 7.09 13.86 2.14
CA GLU A 268 6.33 15.06 1.76
C GLU A 268 5.64 15.71 2.95
N MET A 269 5.00 14.91 3.82
CA MET A 269 4.26 15.45 4.97
C MET A 269 5.15 16.32 5.87
N VAL A 270 6.37 15.90 6.19
CA VAL A 270 7.22 16.63 7.15
C VAL A 270 7.98 17.77 6.49
N GLU A 271 8.44 17.59 5.25
CA GLU A 271 9.05 18.66 4.48
C GLU A 271 8.06 19.76 4.07
N LYS A 272 6.75 19.50 4.20
CA LYS A 272 5.63 20.37 3.80
C LYS A 272 5.55 20.53 2.28
N ASP A 273 5.99 19.52 1.52
CA ASP A 273 5.80 19.51 0.07
C ASP A 273 4.31 19.46 -0.28
N ILE A 274 3.95 20.18 -1.34
CA ILE A 274 2.58 20.20 -1.87
C ILE A 274 2.36 19.03 -2.84
N PHE A 275 3.43 18.40 -3.35
CA PHE A 275 3.38 17.36 -4.38
C PHE A 275 4.32 16.19 -4.09
N TYR A 276 3.94 14.97 -4.50
CA TYR A 276 4.78 13.78 -4.35
C TYR A 276 6.09 13.85 -5.16
N LYS A 277 7.21 13.48 -4.52
CA LYS A 277 8.57 13.43 -5.07
C LYS A 277 8.88 12.14 -5.85
N THR A 278 7.96 11.17 -5.84
CA THR A 278 8.06 9.88 -6.53
C THR A 278 6.67 9.40 -7.00
N THR A 279 6.64 8.48 -7.97
CA THR A 279 5.47 7.67 -8.30
C THR A 279 5.53 6.36 -7.52
N CYS A 280 4.44 5.99 -6.83
CA CYS A 280 4.33 4.73 -6.10
C CYS A 280 3.47 3.71 -6.86
N THR A 281 4.00 2.51 -7.11
CA THR A 281 3.32 1.44 -7.85
C THR A 281 3.37 0.12 -7.07
N CYS A 282 2.22 -0.55 -6.92
CA CYS A 282 2.16 -1.89 -6.33
C CYS A 282 2.78 -2.93 -7.29
N ILE A 283 3.69 -3.79 -6.80
CA ILE A 283 4.37 -4.80 -7.64
C ILE A 283 4.01 -6.26 -7.29
N SER A 284 3.52 -6.52 -6.08
CA SER A 284 2.92 -7.81 -5.71
C SER A 284 1.55 -7.98 -6.38
N THR A 285 1.03 -9.22 -6.43
CA THR A 285 -0.28 -9.54 -7.02
C THR A 285 -1.41 -8.74 -6.38
N VAL A 286 -1.39 -8.63 -5.05
CA VAL A 286 -2.23 -7.73 -4.24
C VAL A 286 -1.34 -7.12 -3.17
N GLY A 287 -1.36 -5.80 -3.05
CA GLY A 287 -0.85 -5.06 -1.91
C GLY A 287 -1.99 -4.40 -1.13
N VAL A 288 -1.82 -4.23 0.18
CA VAL A 288 -2.81 -3.62 1.07
C VAL A 288 -2.17 -2.55 1.93
N VAL A 289 -2.79 -1.38 1.99
CA VAL A 289 -2.30 -0.23 2.77
C VAL A 289 -3.42 0.35 3.63
N TYR A 290 -3.03 0.91 4.78
CA TYR A 290 -3.86 1.83 5.56
C TYR A 290 -3.49 3.27 5.16
N SER A 291 -4.46 4.05 4.67
CA SER A 291 -4.25 5.44 4.26
C SER A 291 -4.95 6.45 5.17
N ILE A 292 -4.30 7.58 5.48
CA ILE A 292 -4.80 8.65 6.35
C ILE A 292 -4.25 10.01 5.89
N SER A 293 -5.06 11.08 5.94
CA SER A 293 -4.58 12.40 5.52
C SER A 293 -3.54 12.99 6.48
N PHE A 294 -2.60 13.79 5.94
CA PHE A 294 -1.58 14.53 6.66
C PHE A 294 -2.19 15.37 7.80
N THR A 295 -3.32 16.04 7.52
CA THR A 295 -4.06 16.85 8.50
C THR A 295 -4.55 15.99 9.66
N HIS A 296 -5.19 14.85 9.38
CA HIS A 296 -5.78 14.04 10.45
C HIS A 296 -4.71 13.35 11.28
N PHE A 297 -3.66 12.85 10.63
CA PHE A 297 -2.49 12.25 11.28
C PHE A 297 -1.83 13.24 12.26
N ARG A 298 -1.47 14.44 11.77
CA ARG A 298 -0.82 15.49 12.59
C ARG A 298 -1.62 15.84 13.84
N GLN A 299 -2.92 16.03 13.70
CA GLN A 299 -3.81 16.45 14.80
C GLN A 299 -4.08 15.35 15.85
N ARG A 300 -3.70 14.10 15.57
CA ARG A 300 -4.00 12.93 16.44
C ARG A 300 -2.75 12.29 17.03
N ILE A 301 -1.62 12.32 16.31
CA ILE A 301 -0.34 11.87 16.83
C ILE A 301 0.26 12.96 17.72
N ARG A 302 -0.18 12.97 18.98
CA ARG A 302 0.36 13.80 20.06
C ARG A 302 1.60 13.19 20.72
N ASN A 303 1.86 11.90 20.52
CA ASN A 303 2.99 11.21 21.14
C ASN A 303 4.32 11.69 20.51
N PRO A 304 5.24 12.34 21.28
CA PRO A 304 6.49 12.87 20.76
C PRO A 304 7.44 11.78 20.22
N TYR A 305 7.34 10.55 20.72
CA TYR A 305 8.17 9.43 20.27
C TYR A 305 7.84 9.02 18.82
N CYS A 306 6.57 9.12 18.41
CA CYS A 306 6.17 8.88 17.03
C CYS A 306 6.81 9.95 16.10
N TRP A 307 6.81 11.22 16.52
CA TRP A 307 7.51 12.28 15.79
C TRP A 307 9.02 12.09 15.74
N LYS A 308 9.63 11.58 16.82
CA LYS A 308 11.05 11.19 16.83
C LYS A 308 11.34 10.13 15.74
N ILE A 309 10.58 9.04 15.68
CA ILE A 309 10.74 7.99 14.66
C ILE A 309 10.62 8.55 13.23
N ILE A 310 9.62 9.38 12.95
CA ILE A 310 9.45 10.00 11.63
C ILE A 310 10.68 10.84 11.27
N ASN A 311 11.11 11.71 12.18
CA ASN A 311 12.24 12.61 11.96
C ASN A 311 13.59 11.85 11.82
N GLU A 312 13.75 10.71 12.48
CA GLU A 312 14.93 9.84 12.34
C GLU A 312 14.92 9.08 10.99
N LYS A 313 13.78 8.48 10.60
CA LYS A 313 13.67 7.78 9.32
C LYS A 313 13.84 8.73 8.12
N ILE A 314 13.32 9.97 8.19
CA ILE A 314 13.55 11.00 7.16
C ILE A 314 15.04 11.35 6.99
N LYS A 315 15.83 11.45 8.06
CA LYS A 315 17.28 11.71 7.95
C LYS A 315 17.96 10.59 7.17
N ILE A 316 17.63 9.35 7.50
CA ILE A 316 18.15 8.14 6.84
C ILE A 316 17.72 8.11 5.36
N ASP A 317 16.44 8.33 5.07
CA ASP A 317 15.90 8.29 3.71
C ASP A 317 16.44 9.43 2.83
N LYS A 318 16.69 10.62 3.37
CA LYS A 318 17.34 11.72 2.64
C LYS A 318 18.79 11.39 2.24
N ILE A 319 19.54 10.73 3.13
CA ILE A 319 20.90 10.25 2.82
C ILE A 319 20.82 9.19 1.71
N ASN A 320 20.02 8.14 1.94
CA ASN A 320 19.79 7.04 0.99
C ASN A 320 19.38 7.54 -0.41
N TYR A 321 18.45 8.51 -0.48
CA TYR A 321 17.98 9.11 -1.73
C TYR A 321 19.12 9.86 -2.44
N THR A 322 19.86 10.68 -1.72
CA THR A 322 20.95 11.51 -2.28
C THR A 322 22.07 10.64 -2.84
N GLU A 323 22.48 9.61 -2.10
CA GLU A 323 23.49 8.65 -2.56
C GLU A 323 23.01 7.83 -3.74
N ARG A 324 21.75 7.38 -3.72
CA ARG A 324 21.21 6.55 -4.81
C ARG A 324 21.04 7.33 -6.11
N ILE A 325 20.60 8.60 -6.05
CA ILE A 325 20.57 9.49 -7.23
C ILE A 325 22.00 9.69 -7.77
N ARG A 326 22.97 10.01 -6.91
CA ARG A 326 24.39 10.15 -7.31
C ARG A 326 24.90 8.88 -8.01
N ASN A 327 24.64 7.71 -7.45
CA ASN A 327 25.09 6.43 -8.00
C ASN A 327 24.41 6.11 -9.35
N LEU A 328 23.12 6.43 -9.51
CA LEU A 328 22.40 6.26 -10.77
C LEU A 328 22.93 7.21 -11.85
N GLN A 329 23.19 8.48 -11.52
CA GLN A 329 23.82 9.46 -12.42
C GLN A 329 25.24 9.03 -12.82
N SER A 330 26.04 8.47 -11.90
CA SER A 330 27.35 7.90 -12.24
C SER A 330 27.24 6.73 -13.24
N VAL A 331 26.19 5.90 -13.13
CA VAL A 331 25.92 4.81 -14.06
C VAL A 331 25.41 5.33 -15.42
N GLU A 332 24.59 6.38 -15.47
CA GLU A 332 24.22 7.07 -16.72
C GLU A 332 25.45 7.63 -17.44
N ASN A 333 26.29 8.41 -16.74
CA ASN A 333 27.51 9.00 -17.31
C ASN A 333 28.44 7.94 -17.91
N LEU A 334 28.60 6.78 -17.24
CA LEU A 334 29.38 5.66 -17.76
C LEU A 334 28.74 5.04 -19.02
N LYS A 335 27.41 4.85 -19.07
CA LYS A 335 26.74 4.38 -20.29
C LYS A 335 27.02 5.31 -21.47
N GLU A 336 26.96 6.62 -21.25
CA GLU A 336 27.18 7.61 -22.31
C GLU A 336 28.65 7.66 -22.74
N GLU A 337 29.60 7.56 -21.81
CA GLU A 337 31.02 7.41 -22.15
C GLU A 337 31.27 6.17 -23.02
N PHE A 338 30.66 5.02 -22.70
CA PHE A 338 30.77 3.79 -23.51
C PHE A 338 30.00 3.85 -24.85
N MET A 339 28.90 4.61 -24.94
CA MET A 339 28.11 4.75 -26.17
C MET A 339 28.74 5.73 -27.17
N PHE A 340 29.30 6.85 -26.69
CA PHE A 340 29.93 7.86 -27.54
C PHE A 340 31.39 7.51 -27.88
N LYS A 341 32.11 6.78 -27.02
CA LYS A 341 33.40 6.16 -27.39
C LYS A 341 33.19 4.86 -28.19
N LYS A 342 32.69 4.98 -29.43
CA LYS A 342 32.96 3.95 -30.44
C LYS A 342 34.48 3.72 -30.47
N PRO A 343 34.97 2.48 -30.31
CA PRO A 343 36.39 2.22 -30.45
C PRO A 343 36.83 2.59 -31.86
N LYS A 344 37.87 3.41 -31.98
CA LYS A 344 38.62 3.52 -33.23
C LYS A 344 39.21 2.13 -33.51
N TYR A 345 38.70 1.45 -34.52
CA TYR A 345 39.36 0.28 -35.09
C TYR A 345 40.58 0.76 -35.89
N GLU A 346 41.65 1.07 -35.17
CA GLU A 346 42.99 1.08 -35.75
C GLU A 346 43.38 -0.40 -36.04
N PRO A 347 44.01 -0.70 -37.20
CA PRO A 347 44.28 -2.08 -37.60
C PRO A 347 45.24 -2.76 -36.61
N PHE A 348 44.78 -3.86 -36.02
CA PHE A 348 45.43 -4.49 -34.86
C PHE A 348 46.73 -5.21 -35.24
N CYS A 349 47.87 -4.55 -35.04
CA CYS A 349 49.18 -5.20 -35.17
C CYS A 349 49.45 -6.12 -33.97
N MET A 350 49.83 -7.37 -34.20
CA MET A 350 49.75 -8.44 -33.19
C MET A 350 50.84 -8.44 -32.09
N THR A 351 51.66 -7.39 -31.96
CA THR A 351 52.91 -7.43 -31.18
C THR A 351 52.82 -6.97 -29.71
N GLN A 352 51.72 -6.35 -29.26
CA GLN A 352 51.60 -5.79 -27.89
C GLN A 352 50.58 -6.53 -27.00
N LYS A 353 50.84 -7.82 -26.73
CA LYS A 353 49.97 -8.65 -25.86
C LYS A 353 50.17 -8.41 -24.35
N SER A 354 51.26 -7.74 -23.96
CA SER A 354 51.71 -7.57 -22.57
C SER A 354 51.19 -6.30 -21.88
N GLU A 355 51.15 -5.17 -22.59
CA GLU A 355 50.77 -3.87 -21.98
C GLU A 355 49.28 -3.76 -21.66
N VAL A 356 48.42 -4.35 -22.50
CA VAL A 356 46.95 -4.33 -22.31
C VAL A 356 46.56 -4.93 -20.96
N LEU A 357 47.22 -6.01 -20.53
CA LEU A 357 46.91 -6.70 -19.27
C LEU A 357 47.21 -5.85 -18.02
N ARG A 358 48.15 -4.90 -18.08
CA ARG A 358 48.41 -3.97 -16.96
C ARG A 358 47.38 -2.84 -16.87
N LYS A 359 46.75 -2.45 -17.99
CA LYS A 359 45.90 -1.24 -18.05
C LYS A 359 44.46 -1.44 -17.57
N TYR A 360 44.02 -2.68 -17.37
CA TYR A 360 42.62 -3.02 -17.04
C TYR A 360 42.37 -3.56 -15.61
N SER A 361 43.39 -3.58 -14.73
CA SER A 361 43.21 -4.07 -13.34
C SER A 361 42.04 -3.39 -12.59
N PRO A 362 41.91 -2.04 -12.57
CA PRO A 362 40.91 -1.39 -11.72
C PRO A 362 39.45 -1.77 -12.02
N VAL A 363 39.14 -2.13 -13.27
CA VAL A 363 37.79 -2.53 -13.69
C VAL A 363 37.43 -3.91 -13.14
N ARG A 364 38.43 -4.79 -12.95
CA ARG A 364 38.25 -6.09 -12.33
C ARG A 364 37.92 -5.94 -10.84
N ASP A 365 38.69 -5.12 -10.14
CA ASP A 365 38.56 -4.91 -8.71
C ASP A 365 37.19 -4.29 -8.35
N ILE A 366 36.70 -3.36 -9.18
CA ILE A 366 35.35 -2.78 -9.04
C ILE A 366 34.24 -3.82 -9.26
N LEU A 367 34.40 -4.74 -10.21
CA LEU A 367 33.41 -5.80 -10.49
C LEU A 367 33.40 -6.89 -9.41
N GLU A 368 34.56 -7.34 -8.94
CA GLU A 368 34.64 -8.37 -7.90
C GLU A 368 34.09 -7.86 -6.55
N ASN A 369 34.31 -6.58 -6.20
CA ASN A 369 33.74 -5.98 -4.97
C ASN A 369 32.21 -5.74 -5.05
N ASN A 370 31.66 -5.29 -6.19
CA ASN A 370 30.22 -4.99 -6.28
C ASN A 370 29.30 -6.22 -6.36
N ILE A 371 29.84 -7.43 -6.56
CA ILE A 371 29.05 -8.67 -6.64
C ILE A 371 28.77 -9.27 -5.25
N LEU A 372 29.48 -8.85 -4.19
CA LEU A 372 29.45 -9.48 -2.86
C LEU A 372 28.27 -9.08 -1.95
N LEU A 373 27.33 -8.25 -2.42
CA LEU A 373 26.16 -7.79 -1.64
C LEU A 373 24.84 -8.52 -1.97
N ALA A 374 24.90 -9.72 -2.56
CA ALA A 374 23.74 -10.57 -2.86
C ALA A 374 23.88 -11.98 -2.24
N PRO A 375 23.12 -12.36 -1.19
CA PRO A 375 23.32 -13.62 -0.45
C PRO A 375 23.04 -14.96 -1.17
N THR A 376 22.74 -14.95 -2.47
CA THR A 376 22.00 -16.05 -3.13
C THR A 376 22.59 -16.60 -4.44
N ILE A 377 23.86 -16.32 -4.77
CA ILE A 377 24.55 -16.95 -5.91
C ILE A 377 25.72 -17.82 -5.41
N ARG A 378 25.49 -19.14 -5.32
CA ARG A 378 26.42 -20.08 -4.65
C ARG A 378 27.39 -20.82 -5.59
N ASN A 379 27.69 -20.29 -6.79
CA ASN A 379 28.73 -20.85 -7.67
C ASN A 379 29.35 -19.79 -8.61
N VAL A 380 30.66 -19.60 -8.52
CA VAL A 380 31.46 -18.65 -9.32
C VAL A 380 31.49 -19.03 -10.81
N GLU A 381 31.44 -20.33 -11.13
CA GLU A 381 31.56 -20.81 -12.52
C GLU A 381 30.33 -20.44 -13.36
N THR A 382 29.16 -20.28 -12.73
CA THR A 382 27.94 -19.79 -13.38
C THR A 382 28.10 -18.34 -13.82
N CYS A 383 28.71 -17.49 -12.99
CA CYS A 383 28.95 -16.08 -13.29
C CYS A 383 29.92 -15.89 -14.47
N LYS A 384 31.02 -16.66 -14.51
CA LYS A 384 31.98 -16.65 -15.64
C LYS A 384 31.28 -16.95 -16.97
N ASN A 385 30.44 -17.99 -17.00
CA ASN A 385 29.70 -18.39 -18.20
C ASN A 385 28.66 -17.35 -18.64
N LEU A 386 28.02 -16.64 -17.70
CA LEU A 386 27.09 -15.55 -18.00
C LEU A 386 27.82 -14.36 -18.65
N VAL A 387 28.95 -13.94 -18.06
CA VAL A 387 29.79 -12.86 -18.60
C VAL A 387 30.34 -13.23 -19.99
N TYR A 388 30.73 -14.49 -20.21
CA TYR A 388 31.22 -14.93 -21.52
C TYR A 388 30.13 -14.89 -22.61
N LYS A 389 28.90 -15.36 -22.31
CA LYS A 389 27.75 -15.27 -23.24
C LYS A 389 27.42 -13.82 -23.60
N LEU A 390 27.43 -12.91 -22.62
CA LEU A 390 27.15 -11.49 -22.83
C LEU A 390 28.22 -10.77 -23.67
N ARG A 391 29.45 -11.31 -23.75
CA ARG A 391 30.60 -10.63 -24.38
C ARG A 391 30.84 -11.00 -25.84
N PHE A 392 30.36 -12.16 -26.29
CA PHE A 392 30.68 -12.71 -27.62
C PHE A 392 29.47 -13.16 -28.45
N GLY A 393 28.27 -13.28 -27.86
CA GLY A 393 27.09 -13.77 -28.56
C GLY A 393 27.09 -15.26 -28.86
N SER A 394 25.99 -15.76 -29.42
CA SER A 394 25.82 -17.18 -29.75
C SER A 394 26.53 -17.54 -31.05
N ILE A 395 27.72 -18.15 -30.96
CA ILE A 395 28.33 -18.86 -32.09
C ILE A 395 27.75 -20.27 -32.13
N ASP A 396 26.92 -20.56 -33.14
CA ASP A 396 26.36 -21.89 -33.35
C ASP A 396 27.42 -22.84 -33.95
N LYS A 397 27.78 -23.87 -33.18
CA LYS A 397 28.63 -25.00 -33.61
C LYS A 397 28.19 -26.29 -32.93
N THR A 398 27.25 -26.98 -33.57
CA THR A 398 27.09 -28.45 -33.60
C THR A 398 27.47 -29.20 -32.31
N ILE A 399 26.50 -29.40 -31.42
CA ILE A 399 26.66 -30.24 -30.21
C ILE A 399 26.76 -31.73 -30.62
N PRO A 400 27.86 -32.45 -30.32
CA PRO A 400 27.85 -33.91 -30.33
C PRO A 400 27.04 -34.41 -29.12
N LYS A 401 25.93 -35.10 -29.36
CA LYS A 401 25.05 -35.60 -28.28
C LYS A 401 25.80 -36.63 -27.40
N PRO A 402 25.79 -36.50 -26.06
CA PRO A 402 26.14 -37.60 -25.17
C PRO A 402 25.23 -38.80 -25.45
N LYS A 403 25.82 -40.01 -25.51
CA LYS A 403 25.07 -41.25 -25.78
C LYS A 403 24.15 -41.61 -24.62
N ARG A 404 23.01 -42.25 -24.91
CA ARG A 404 22.23 -43.00 -23.92
C ARG A 404 22.99 -44.27 -23.53
N GLN A 405 23.26 -44.43 -22.24
CA GLN A 405 23.24 -45.70 -21.52
C GLN A 405 22.49 -45.37 -20.20
N THR A 406 21.30 -45.87 -19.89
CA THR A 406 20.88 -47.27 -19.68
C THR A 406 21.78 -48.02 -18.70
N HIS A 407 21.41 -48.00 -17.42
CA HIS A 407 21.01 -49.24 -16.73
C HIS A 407 20.08 -48.94 -15.55
N SER A 408 19.13 -49.85 -15.34
CA SER A 408 18.25 -49.92 -14.18
C SER A 408 18.53 -51.22 -13.42
N ILE A 409 18.59 -51.16 -12.09
CA ILE A 409 18.46 -52.24 -11.09
C ILE A 409 18.34 -51.48 -9.75
N ILE A 410 17.19 -51.46 -9.06
CA ILE A 410 16.51 -52.52 -8.28
C ILE A 410 17.18 -52.79 -6.92
N GLY A 411 16.40 -52.54 -5.87
CA GLY A 411 16.59 -53.04 -4.50
C GLY A 411 17.38 -52.14 -3.54
N SER A 412 17.19 -52.14 -2.21
CA SER A 412 16.06 -52.40 -1.28
C SER A 412 16.64 -52.71 0.12
N PHE A 413 15.81 -52.61 1.18
CA PHE A 413 16.01 -53.03 2.59
C PHE A 413 16.68 -52.06 3.63
N ILE A 414 15.87 -51.70 4.66
CA ILE A 414 16.03 -51.90 6.14
C ILE A 414 17.44 -51.64 6.77
N THR A 415 17.67 -50.94 7.90
CA THR A 415 16.94 -50.67 9.18
C THR A 415 16.75 -49.16 9.48
N ARG A 416 15.82 -48.64 10.31
CA ARG A 416 15.10 -49.04 11.55
C ARG A 416 15.72 -48.55 12.89
N SER A 417 15.37 -47.31 13.25
CA SER A 417 15.44 -46.64 14.57
C SER A 417 14.51 -45.40 14.52
N SER A 418 13.76 -44.86 15.50
CA SER A 418 13.43 -45.15 16.93
C SER A 418 14.56 -45.01 17.96
N MET A 419 14.44 -44.27 19.08
CA MET A 419 13.30 -43.59 19.77
C MET A 419 13.75 -42.17 20.26
N HIS A 420 13.01 -41.29 20.99
CA HIS A 420 11.69 -41.35 21.65
C HIS A 420 11.03 -39.93 21.80
N SER A 421 10.17 -39.77 22.82
CA SER A 421 9.48 -38.56 23.36
C SER A 421 10.41 -37.69 24.24
N SER A 422 10.02 -36.56 24.88
CA SER A 422 8.71 -35.98 25.25
C SER A 422 8.74 -34.44 25.12
N ASP A 423 7.66 -33.70 24.80
CA ASP A 423 6.34 -33.59 25.44
C ASP A 423 6.38 -32.96 26.85
N LEU A 424 5.81 -31.75 26.99
CA LEU A 424 5.53 -31.06 28.26
C LEU A 424 4.54 -29.90 28.00
N ARG A 425 3.43 -29.87 28.74
CA ARG A 425 2.39 -28.83 28.71
C ARG A 425 2.09 -28.32 30.12
N HIS A 426 1.65 -27.06 30.22
CA HIS A 426 1.20 -26.37 31.44
C HIS A 426 2.31 -26.20 32.51
N ALA A 427 2.23 -25.22 33.44
CA ALA A 427 1.08 -24.44 33.88
C ALA A 427 1.42 -22.98 34.27
N LEU A 428 0.35 -22.22 34.55
CA LEU A 428 0.19 -20.83 35.02
C LEU A 428 -0.14 -19.80 33.93
#